data_AF-A0A9W8QZ82-F1
#
_entry.id   AF-A0A9W8QZ82-F1
#
_cell.length_a   1.000
_cell.length_b   1.000
_cell.length_c   1.000
_cell.angle_alpha   90.00
_cell.angle_beta   90.00
_cell.angle_gamma   90.00
#
_symmetry.space_group_name_H-M   'P 1'
#
loop_
_entity.id
_entity.type
_entity.pdbx_description
1 polymer ?
#
loop_
_entity_poly.entity_id
_entity_poly.type
_entity_poly.pdbx_seq_one_letter_code
_entity_poly.pdbx_strand_id
1 'polypeptide(L)'
;MPPSGTFFAYEVLGHVIEKVSGSSYSSFLHERLLRPVGMKRTYFTDRTEQMENETKPYATLSDAAPVRISPALQGDHILMDPASGVRSCVSDLPIFYNVLLDAAAEELELGTKQAYTSRDHPVSFSELPTMWTG
;
A
#
# COMPACT_ATOMS: atom_id res chain seq x y z
N MET A 1 1.92 -27.85 -8.28
CA MET A 1 1.40 -26.80 -7.37
C MET A 1 1.16 -25.57 -8.23
N PRO A 2 -0.09 -25.12 -8.46
CA PRO A 2 -0.31 -23.90 -9.22
C PRO A 2 0.27 -22.72 -8.41
N PRO A 3 0.99 -21.79 -9.05
CA PRO A 3 1.47 -20.59 -8.37
C PRO A 3 0.25 -19.84 -7.81
N SER A 4 0.26 -19.55 -6.52
CA SER A 4 -0.75 -18.72 -5.87
C SER A 4 -0.79 -17.35 -6.56
N GLY A 5 -1.83 -17.11 -7.36
CA GLY A 5 -1.98 -15.95 -8.24
C GLY A 5 -2.22 -14.60 -7.55
N THR A 6 -1.86 -14.46 -6.28
CA THR A 6 -2.14 -13.28 -5.46
C THR A 6 -1.39 -12.02 -5.93
N PHE A 7 -0.21 -12.17 -6.53
CA PHE A 7 0.60 -11.03 -7.00
C PHE A 7 -0.08 -10.23 -8.12
N PHE A 8 -0.86 -10.89 -8.99
CA PHE A 8 -1.58 -10.22 -10.07
C PHE A 8 -2.76 -9.37 -9.58
N ALA A 9 -3.29 -9.62 -8.37
CA ALA A 9 -4.39 -8.82 -7.83
C ALA A 9 -3.95 -7.37 -7.56
N TYR A 10 -2.72 -7.17 -7.08
CA TYR A 10 -2.16 -5.83 -6.86
C TYR A 10 -1.88 -5.10 -8.18
N GLU A 11 -1.48 -5.84 -9.22
CA GLU A 11 -1.32 -5.28 -10.57
C GLU A 11 -2.64 -4.71 -11.10
N VAL A 12 -3.72 -5.49 -11.00
CA VAL A 12 -5.06 -5.05 -11.41
C VAL A 12 -5.48 -3.82 -10.61
N LEU A 13 -5.25 -3.80 -9.30
CA LEU A 13 -5.57 -2.66 -8.46
C LEU A 13 -4.78 -1.41 -8.88
N GLY A 14 -3.50 -1.55 -9.22
CA GLY A 14 -2.69 -0.47 -9.77
C GLY A 14 -3.30 0.13 -11.02
N HIS A 15 -3.73 -0.71 -11.98
CA HIS A 15 -4.42 -0.24 -13.17
C HIS A 15 -5.77 0.42 -12.89
N VAL A 16 -6.52 -0.06 -11.90
CA VAL A 16 -7.77 0.60 -11.49
C VAL A 16 -7.47 2.01 -10.96
N ILE A 17 -6.43 2.17 -10.15
CA ILE A 17 -5.99 3.49 -9.67
C ILE A 17 -5.67 4.40 -10.84
N GLU A 18 -4.89 3.94 -11.82
CA GLU A 18 -4.55 4.73 -13.01
C GLU A 18 -5.78 5.18 -13.81
N LYS A 19 -6.74 4.25 -14.00
CA LYS A 19 -7.97 4.55 -14.72
C LYS A 19 -8.86 5.56 -14.00
N VAL A 20 -8.93 5.48 -12.67
CA VAL A 20 -9.78 6.35 -11.86
C VAL A 20 -9.12 7.71 -11.62
N SER A 21 -7.80 7.76 -11.42
CA SER A 21 -7.06 8.99 -11.14
C SER A 21 -6.71 9.79 -12.38
N GLY A 22 -6.59 9.13 -13.54
CA GLY A 22 -6.07 9.75 -14.77
C GLY A 22 -4.56 10.03 -14.74
N SER A 23 -3.82 9.52 -13.75
CA SER A 23 -2.37 9.64 -13.61
C SER A 23 -1.72 8.25 -13.55
N SER A 24 -0.42 8.15 -13.83
CA SER A 24 0.30 6.89 -13.58
C SER A 24 0.23 6.51 -12.10
N TYR A 25 0.33 5.21 -11.81
CA TYR A 25 0.28 4.68 -10.44
C TYR A 25 1.36 5.30 -9.55
N SER A 26 2.59 5.37 -10.07
CA SER A 26 3.75 6.00 -9.46
C SER A 26 3.52 7.48 -9.11
N SER A 27 3.03 8.27 -10.07
CA SER A 27 2.73 9.69 -9.90
C SER A 27 1.63 9.87 -8.86
N PHE A 28 0.59 9.03 -8.91
CA PHE A 28 -0.49 9.07 -7.95
C PHE A 28 0.01 8.87 -6.52
N LEU A 29 0.80 7.82 -6.28
CA LEU A 29 1.33 7.53 -4.94
C LEU A 29 2.38 8.53 -4.49
N HIS A 30 3.19 9.05 -5.41
CA HIS A 30 4.12 10.13 -5.09
C HIS A 30 3.37 11.37 -4.58
N GLU A 31 2.31 11.79 -5.30
CA GLU A 31 1.55 12.99 -4.99
C GLU A 31 0.66 12.86 -3.76
N ARG A 32 0.06 11.68 -3.55
CA ARG A 32 -0.94 11.41 -2.50
C ARG A 32 -0.35 10.85 -1.22
N LEU A 33 0.77 10.15 -1.28
CA LEU A 33 1.37 9.45 -0.13
C LEU A 33 2.77 9.96 0.16
N LEU A 34 3.72 9.74 -0.77
CA LEU A 34 5.15 9.93 -0.48
C LEU A 34 5.52 11.39 -0.21
N ARG A 35 5.03 12.32 -1.03
CA ARG A 35 5.32 13.75 -0.86
C ARG A 35 4.68 14.32 0.42
N PRO A 36 3.39 14.08 0.72
CA PRO A 36 2.78 14.55 1.97
C PRO A 36 3.51 14.08 3.24
N VAL A 37 3.94 12.81 3.29
CA VAL A 37 4.64 12.28 4.47
C VAL A 37 6.14 12.57 4.47
N GLY A 38 6.69 13.17 3.41
CA GLY A 38 8.09 13.57 3.35
C GLY A 38 9.08 12.45 2.99
N MET A 39 8.62 11.36 2.36
CA MET A 39 9.46 10.26 1.87
C MET A 39 10.14 10.62 0.53
N LYS A 40 11.21 11.40 0.59
CA LYS A 40 11.87 12.02 -0.57
C LYS A 40 12.70 11.06 -1.43
N ARG A 41 13.05 9.90 -0.88
CA ARG A 41 13.96 8.91 -1.49
C ARG A 41 13.27 7.59 -1.77
N THR A 42 11.95 7.56 -1.67
CA THR A 42 11.10 6.43 -2.02
C THR A 42 10.47 6.68 -3.39
N TYR A 43 10.48 5.67 -4.27
CA TYR A 43 10.04 5.81 -5.66
C TYR A 43 9.69 4.44 -6.28
N PHE A 44 9.09 4.48 -7.49
CA PHE A 44 8.62 3.32 -8.26
C PHE A 44 9.50 3.09 -9.50
N THR A 45 9.30 1.98 -10.22
CA THR A 45 10.20 1.55 -11.33
C THR A 45 10.14 2.41 -12.58
N ASP A 46 9.16 3.31 -12.68
CA ASP A 46 8.91 4.18 -13.83
C ASP A 46 9.88 5.36 -13.96
N ARG A 47 10.75 5.58 -12.96
CA ARG A 47 11.73 6.66 -13.06
C ARG A 47 12.77 6.40 -14.15
N THR A 48 12.88 7.36 -15.05
CA THR A 48 13.92 7.45 -16.10
C THR A 48 15.30 7.84 -15.55
N GLU A 49 15.37 8.44 -14.36
CA GLU A 49 16.61 8.90 -13.73
C GLU A 49 17.12 7.89 -12.71
N GLN A 50 18.36 7.42 -12.92
CA GLN A 50 19.06 6.55 -11.99
C GLN A 50 19.42 7.33 -10.72
N MET A 51 19.00 6.84 -9.54
CA MET A 51 19.40 7.48 -8.29
C MET A 51 20.84 7.12 -7.93
N GLU A 52 21.62 8.13 -7.51
CA GLU A 52 23.04 7.98 -7.14
C GLU A 52 23.28 6.92 -6.04
N ASN A 53 22.28 6.70 -5.18
CA ASN A 53 22.36 5.81 -4.02
C ASN A 53 21.43 4.59 -4.14
N GLU A 54 21.47 3.94 -5.31
CA GLU A 54 20.82 2.66 -5.55
C GLU A 54 21.76 1.48 -5.30
N THR A 55 21.28 0.51 -4.53
CA THR A 55 22.03 -0.73 -4.28
C THR A 55 21.97 -1.63 -5.50
N LYS A 56 23.12 -2.19 -5.89
CA LYS A 56 23.21 -3.15 -6.99
C LYS A 56 22.66 -4.51 -6.53
N PRO A 57 21.77 -5.16 -7.28
CA PRO A 57 21.21 -6.44 -6.88
C PRO A 57 22.17 -7.60 -7.17
N TYR A 58 22.19 -8.57 -6.27
CA TYR A 58 22.96 -9.81 -6.39
C TYR A 58 22.05 -11.00 -6.08
N ALA A 59 22.23 -12.10 -6.81
CA ALA A 59 21.61 -13.39 -6.53
C ALA A 59 22.69 -14.41 -6.15
N THR A 60 22.34 -15.37 -5.31
CA THR A 60 23.22 -16.48 -4.94
C THR A 60 22.98 -17.66 -5.87
N LEU A 61 24.05 -18.15 -6.49
CA LEU A 61 24.02 -19.41 -7.24
C LEU A 61 23.93 -20.62 -6.29
N SER A 62 23.74 -21.82 -6.84
CA SER A 62 23.66 -23.07 -6.07
C SER A 62 24.95 -23.39 -5.29
N ASP A 63 26.08 -22.82 -5.70
CA ASP A 63 27.38 -22.92 -5.02
C ASP A 63 27.62 -21.77 -4.01
N ALA A 64 26.58 -21.00 -3.69
CA ALA A 64 26.60 -19.81 -2.83
C ALA A 64 27.43 -18.64 -3.37
N ALA A 65 27.94 -18.70 -4.60
CA ALA A 65 28.65 -17.59 -5.20
C ALA A 65 27.68 -16.41 -5.49
N PRO A 66 28.04 -15.17 -5.14
CA PRO A 66 27.23 -14.01 -5.47
C PRO A 66 27.42 -13.62 -6.93
N VAL A 67 26.32 -13.51 -7.68
CA VAL A 67 26.32 -13.03 -9.06
C VAL A 67 25.49 -11.76 -9.13
N ARG A 68 26.08 -10.71 -9.71
CA ARG A 68 25.36 -9.47 -9.99
C ARG A 68 24.29 -9.74 -11.03
N ILE A 69 23.04 -9.39 -10.71
CA ILE A 69 21.93 -9.48 -11.65
C ILE A 69 21.56 -8.08 -12.15
N SER A 70 20.85 -8.04 -13.28
CA SER A 70 20.24 -6.79 -13.72
C SER A 70 19.18 -6.34 -12.70
N PRO A 71 19.02 -5.03 -12.46
CA PRO A 71 17.88 -4.52 -11.72
C PRO A 71 16.57 -5.10 -12.22
N ALA A 72 15.65 -5.34 -11.28
CA ALA A 72 14.25 -5.63 -11.63
C ALA A 72 13.76 -4.56 -12.59
N LEU A 73 12.96 -5.00 -13.58
CA LEU A 73 12.51 -4.24 -14.74
C LEU A 73 12.29 -2.74 -14.42
N GLN A 74 12.79 -1.87 -15.31
CA GLN A 74 12.80 -0.41 -15.17
C GLN A 74 12.16 0.23 -16.42
N GLY A 75 11.28 1.23 -16.26
CA GLY A 75 10.54 1.88 -17.35
C GLY A 75 9.02 2.02 -17.14
N ASP A 76 8.34 2.60 -18.13
CA ASP A 76 6.87 2.76 -18.11
C ASP A 76 6.15 1.44 -18.46
N HIS A 77 4.97 1.21 -17.86
CA HIS A 77 4.08 0.07 -18.13
C HIS A 77 4.68 -1.32 -17.93
N ILE A 78 5.57 -1.46 -16.95
CA ILE A 78 6.15 -2.76 -16.63
C ILE A 78 5.27 -3.55 -15.69
N LEU A 79 5.07 -4.81 -16.06
CA LEU A 79 4.36 -5.80 -15.28
C LEU A 79 5.04 -5.93 -13.90
N MET A 80 4.25 -5.83 -12.84
CA MET A 80 4.64 -5.95 -11.41
C MET A 80 5.12 -4.66 -10.74
N ASP A 81 5.01 -3.47 -11.35
CA ASP A 81 5.38 -2.22 -10.67
C ASP A 81 4.49 -1.94 -9.44
N PRO A 82 3.15 -2.00 -9.54
CA PRO A 82 2.27 -1.92 -8.37
C PRO A 82 2.54 -2.98 -7.29
N ALA A 83 2.93 -4.19 -7.70
CA ALA A 83 3.13 -5.32 -6.78
C ALA A 83 4.52 -5.34 -6.11
N SER A 84 5.57 -4.85 -6.78
CA SER A 84 6.95 -5.05 -6.34
C SER A 84 7.94 -3.92 -6.69
N GLY A 85 7.48 -2.86 -7.36
CA GLY A 85 8.35 -1.83 -7.92
C GLY A 85 8.85 -0.77 -6.94
N VAL A 86 8.37 -0.79 -5.70
CA VAL A 86 8.71 0.24 -4.69
C VAL A 86 10.14 0.07 -4.19
N ARG A 87 10.93 1.14 -4.30
CA ARG A 87 12.27 1.24 -3.70
C ARG A 87 12.24 2.33 -2.63
N SER A 88 12.86 2.06 -1.50
CA SER A 88 12.95 2.99 -0.36
C SER A 88 14.32 2.91 0.30
N CYS A 89 14.53 3.66 1.37
CA CYS A 89 15.76 3.65 2.15
C CYS A 89 15.48 3.72 3.65
N VAL A 90 16.52 3.43 4.44
CA VAL A 90 16.45 3.34 5.91
C VAL A 90 15.98 4.65 6.56
N SER A 91 16.20 5.80 5.93
CA SER A 91 15.69 7.08 6.43
C SER A 91 14.19 7.29 6.21
N ASP A 92 13.63 6.71 5.15
CA ASP A 92 12.25 7.00 4.72
C ASP A 92 11.28 5.96 5.28
N LEU A 93 11.69 4.70 5.37
CA LEU A 93 10.81 3.62 5.81
C LEU A 93 10.26 3.83 7.24
N PRO A 94 11.03 4.33 8.23
CA PRO A 94 10.49 4.65 9.55
C PRO A 94 9.44 5.75 9.53
N ILE A 95 9.52 6.72 8.60
CA ILE A 95 8.51 7.77 8.43
C ILE A 95 7.18 7.14 8.03
N PHE A 96 7.20 6.22 7.06
CA PHE A 96 6.02 5.47 6.66
C PHE A 96 5.41 4.68 7.83
N TYR A 97 6.24 3.97 8.59
CA TYR A 97 5.78 3.19 9.74
C TYR A 97 5.12 4.06 10.81
N ASN A 98 5.70 5.22 11.13
CA ASN A 98 5.11 6.13 12.11
C ASN A 98 3.73 6.59 11.64
N VAL A 99 3.60 7.06 10.40
CA VAL A 99 2.31 7.52 9.85
C VAL A 99 1.28 6.38 9.81
N LEU A 100 1.70 5.17 9.43
CA LEU A 100 0.82 4.00 9.39
C LEU A 100 0.32 3.62 10.79
N LEU A 101 1.21 3.63 11.79
CA LEU A 101 0.87 3.29 13.17
C LEU A 101 -0.02 4.37 13.80
N ASP A 102 0.26 5.65 13.54
CA ASP A 102 -0.57 6.77 14.01
C ASP A 102 -1.98 6.68 13.43
N ALA A 103 -2.10 6.45 12.11
CA ALA A 103 -3.39 6.27 11.45
C ALA A 103 -4.16 5.06 12.00
N ALA A 104 -3.46 3.93 12.23
CA ALA A 104 -4.09 2.74 12.82
C ALA A 104 -4.57 2.99 14.25
N ALA A 105 -3.80 3.73 15.07
CA ALA A 105 -4.21 4.10 16.41
C ALA A 105 -5.47 4.99 16.39
N GLU A 106 -5.50 5.99 15.51
CA GLU A 106 -6.67 6.86 15.32
C GLU A 106 -7.93 6.06 14.91
N GLU A 107 -7.81 5.14 13.97
CA GLU A 107 -8.93 4.28 13.55
C GLU A 107 -9.44 3.39 14.68
N LEU A 108 -8.54 2.81 15.48
CA LEU A 108 -8.91 1.98 16.64
C LEU A 108 -9.62 2.80 17.73
N GLU A 109 -9.15 4.03 17.99
CA GLU A 109 -9.82 4.94 18.91
C GLU A 109 -11.20 5.37 18.41
N LEU A 110 -11.34 5.65 17.11
CA LEU A 110 -12.62 5.99 16.48
C LEU A 110 -13.59 4.80 16.53
N GLY A 111 -13.14 3.58 16.25
CA GLY A 111 -13.93 2.36 16.38
C GLY A 111 -14.42 2.15 17.81
N THR A 112 -13.59 2.50 18.80
CA THR A 112 -13.96 2.45 20.23
C THR A 112 -15.02 3.51 20.58
N LYS A 113 -14.87 4.74 20.06
CA LYS A 113 -15.84 5.83 20.26
C LYS A 113 -17.19 5.53 19.58
N GLN A 114 -17.18 4.90 18.40
CA GLN A 114 -18.40 4.53 17.68
C GLN A 114 -19.14 3.34 18.33
N ALA A 115 -18.40 2.40 18.92
CA ALA A 115 -18.99 1.34 19.74
C ALA A 115 -19.65 1.89 21.01
N TYR A 116 -19.11 2.96 21.61
CA TYR A 116 -19.71 3.65 22.76
C TYR A 116 -21.03 4.36 22.36
N THR A 117 -21.04 5.14 21.28
CA THR A 117 -22.25 5.86 20.84
C THR A 117 -23.37 4.95 20.34
N SER A 118 -23.06 3.77 19.80
CA SER A 118 -24.08 2.79 19.37
C SER A 118 -24.82 2.09 20.51
N ARG A 119 -24.25 2.08 21.74
CA ARG A 119 -24.85 1.44 22.92
C ARG A 119 -25.72 2.38 23.76
N ASP A 120 -25.67 3.68 23.50
CA ASP A 120 -26.39 4.70 24.28
C ASP A 120 -27.81 4.99 23.77
N HIS A 121 -28.30 4.28 22.74
CA HIS A 121 -29.74 4.14 22.53
C HIS A 121 -30.19 2.87 23.24
N PRO A 122 -30.76 2.96 24.46
CA PRO A 122 -31.45 1.80 25.03
C PRO A 122 -32.60 1.49 24.07
N VAL A 123 -32.49 0.39 23.33
CA VAL A 123 -33.62 -0.16 22.59
C VAL A 123 -34.69 -0.44 23.64
N SER A 124 -35.74 0.39 23.65
CA SER A 124 -36.84 0.22 24.58
C SER A 124 -37.68 -0.97 24.10
N PHE A 125 -37.48 -2.12 24.72
CA PHE A 125 -38.24 -3.35 24.43
C PHE A 125 -39.74 -3.22 24.70
N SER A 126 -40.21 -2.09 25.26
CA SER A 126 -41.62 -1.76 25.43
C SER A 126 -42.38 -1.48 24.12
N GLU A 127 -41.68 -1.22 23.00
CA GLU A 127 -42.31 -0.85 21.73
C GLU A 127 -42.47 -2.03 20.74
N LEU A 128 -41.98 -3.22 21.09
CA LEU A 128 -42.01 -4.41 20.22
C LEU A 128 -43.38 -5.10 20.00
N PRO A 129 -44.44 -4.95 20.84
CA PRO A 129 -45.67 -5.71 20.62
C PRO A 129 -46.55 -5.22 19.46
N THR A 130 -46.31 -4.06 18.86
CA THR A 130 -47.22 -3.47 17.85
C THR A 130 -46.90 -3.82 16.40
N MET A 131 -45.78 -4.51 16.11
CA MET A 131 -45.34 -4.78 14.73
C MET A 131 -45.86 -6.08 14.09
N TRP A 132 -46.63 -6.92 14.80
CA TRP A 132 -47.04 -8.24 14.29
C TRP A 132 -48.55 -8.51 14.31
N THR A 133 -49.39 -7.48 14.46
CA THR A 133 -50.84 -7.58 14.27
C THR A 133 -51.27 -6.65 13.13
N GLY A 134 -51.16 -7.15 11.90
CA GLY A 134 -51.67 -6.53 10.67
C GLY A 134 -51.81 -7.58 9.59
#